data_AF-A0A7V1H2S4-F1
#
_entry.id   AF-A0A7V1H2S4-F1
#
_cell.length_a   1.000
_cell.length_b   1.000
_cell.length_c   1.000
_cell.angle_alpha   90.00
_cell.angle_beta   90.00
_cell.angle_gamma   90.00
#
_symmetry.space_group_name_H-M   'P 1'
#
loop_
_entity.id
_entity.type
_entity.pdbx_description
1 polymer ?
#
loop_
_entity_poly.entity_id
_entity_poly.type
_entity_poly.pdbx_seq_one_letter_code
_entity_poly.pdbx_strand_id
1 'polypeptide(L)' 'MSRKAFQDFYPDELSWCYGCGRLNEHGLRIKSYWDGEESVATYTPE' A
#
# COMPACT_ATOMS: atom_id res chain seq x y z
N MET A 1 7.04 -1.79 -16.71
CA MET A 1 7.57 -2.04 -15.35
C MET A 1 6.44 -1.85 -14.37
N SER A 2 6.23 -2.78 -13.43
CA SER A 2 5.28 -2.56 -12.34
C SER A 2 5.72 -1.32 -11.56
N ARG A 3 4.81 -0.36 -11.40
CA ARG A 3 5.03 0.78 -10.52
C ARG A 3 5.07 0.25 -9.09
N LYS A 4 6.18 0.47 -8.38
CA LYS A 4 6.29 0.11 -6.96
C LYS A 4 5.45 1.08 -6.13
N ALA A 5 4.65 0.53 -5.23
CA ALA A 5 3.91 1.32 -4.25
C ALA A 5 4.85 1.76 -3.11
N PHE A 6 4.48 2.78 -2.36
CA PHE A 6 5.28 3.22 -1.20
C PHE A 6 5.46 2.08 -0.19
N GLN A 7 4.40 1.30 0.01
CA GLN A 7 4.34 0.17 0.93
C GLN A 7 5.32 -0.97 0.54
N ASP A 8 5.75 -1.05 -0.72
CA ASP A 8 6.72 -2.06 -1.17
C ASP A 8 8.15 -1.76 -0.66
N PHE A 9 8.39 -0.53 -0.19
CA PHE A 9 9.66 -0.11 0.40
C PHE A 9 9.66 -0.17 1.93
N TYR A 10 8.52 -0.49 2.55
CA TYR A 10 8.44 -0.61 4.00
C TYR A 10 9.11 -1.90 4.47
N PRO A 11 9.89 -1.86 5.56
CA PRO A 11 10.36 -3.06 6.23
C PRO A 11 9.20 -3.99 6.61
N ASP A 12 9.46 -5.30 6.63
CA ASP A 12 8.47 -6.33 6.96
C ASP A 12 7.89 -6.13 8.36
N GLU A 13 8.70 -5.70 9.32
CA GLU A 13 8.29 -5.39 10.69
C GLU A 13 7.21 -4.28 10.79
N LEU A 14 7.13 -3.38 9.80
CA LEU A 14 6.14 -2.30 9.74
C LEU A 14 4.96 -2.61 8.80
N SER A 15 4.98 -3.76 8.14
CA SER A 15 4.07 -4.09 7.03
C SER A 15 2.77 -4.80 7.46
N TRP A 16 2.28 -4.56 8.69
CA TRP A 16 1.15 -5.29 9.29
C TRP A 16 -0.12 -4.45 9.53
N CYS A 17 -0.09 -3.16 9.21
CA CYS A 17 -1.26 -2.28 9.38
C CYS A 17 -2.50 -2.82 8.63
N TYR A 18 -3.69 -2.70 9.23
CA TYR A 18 -4.95 -3.10 8.61
C TYR A 18 -5.20 -2.38 7.27
N GLY A 19 -4.82 -1.10 7.16
CA GLY A 19 -5.00 -0.33 5.93
C GLY A 19 -4.01 -0.71 4.83
N CYS A 20 -2.72 -0.50 5.04
CA CYS A 20 -1.69 -0.55 4.00
C CYS A 20 -0.65 -1.66 4.18
N GLY A 21 -0.75 -2.46 5.25
CA GLY A 21 0.23 -3.48 5.56
C GLY A 21 0.17 -4.63 4.55
N ARG A 22 1.22 -4.75 3.72
CA ARG A 22 1.32 -5.79 2.68
C ARG A 22 1.34 -7.22 3.25
N LEU A 23 1.69 -7.41 4.52
CA LEU A 23 1.73 -8.70 5.21
C LEU A 23 0.45 -8.99 6.01
N ASN A 24 -0.50 -8.05 6.08
CA ASN A 24 -1.76 -8.30 6.77
C ASN A 24 -2.76 -9.01 5.83
N GLU A 25 -2.91 -10.32 6.02
CA GLU A 25 -3.84 -11.17 5.24
C GLU A 25 -5.31 -10.77 5.39
N HIS A 26 -5.65 -10.12 6.50
CA HIS A 26 -7.00 -9.64 6.79
C HIS A 26 -7.14 -8.13 6.56
N GLY A 27 -6.08 -7.46 6.14
CA GLY A 27 -6.07 -6.02 5.88
C GLY A 27 -6.50 -5.67 4.46
N LEU A 28 -6.83 -4.39 4.26
CA LEU A 28 -7.20 -3.82 2.96
C LEU A 28 -6.03 -3.83 1.96
N ARG A 29 -4.78 -3.91 2.44
CA ARG A 29 -3.55 -3.92 1.64
C ARG A 29 -3.49 -2.80 0.59
N ILE A 30 -3.89 -1.59 0.98
CA ILE A 30 -3.90 -0.39 0.14
C ILE A 30 -2.50 -0.09 -0.40
N LYS A 31 -2.43 0.23 -1.68
CA LYS A 31 -1.22 0.66 -2.38
C LYS A 31 -1.33 2.12 -2.80
N SER A 32 -0.33 2.91 -2.41
CA SER A 32 -0.25 4.34 -2.72
C SER A 32 0.91 4.62 -3.66
N TYR A 33 0.72 5.59 -4.54
CA TYR A 33 1.69 6.01 -5.54
C TYR A 33 1.73 7.53 -5.65
N TRP A 34 2.83 8.06 -6.21
CA TRP A 34 2.88 9.48 -6.58
C TRP A 34 1.93 9.74 -7.76
N ASP A 35 1.30 10.89 -7.82
CA ASP A 35 0.63 11.41 -9.01
C ASP A 35 0.96 12.90 -9.11
N GLY A 36 2.01 13.21 -9.88
CA GLY A 36 2.69 14.50 -9.78
C GLY A 36 3.22 14.74 -8.37
N GLU A 37 2.61 15.70 -7.67
CA GLU A 37 2.95 16.11 -6.30
C GLU A 37 2.06 15.46 -5.23
N GLU A 38 1.02 14.71 -5.62
CA GLU A 38 0.06 14.11 -4.71
C GLU A 38 0.34 12.63 -4.45
N SER A 39 -0.05 12.14 -3.26
CA SER A 39 -0.08 10.71 -2.96
C SER A 39 -1.50 10.17 -3.17
N VAL A 40 -1.67 9.26 -4.14
CA VAL A 40 -2.98 8.72 -4.51
C VAL A 40 -3.03 7.21 -4.27
N ALA A 41 -4.19 6.72 -3.84
CA ALA A 41 -4.53 5.30 -3.77
C ALA A 41 -5.95 5.07 -4.30
N THR A 42 -6.16 3.93 -4.97
CA THR A 42 -7.49 3.48 -5.41
C THR A 42 -7.80 2.17 -4.70
N TYR A 43 -9.01 2.08 -4.13
CA TYR A 43 -9.47 0.91 -3.40
C TYR A 43 -10.89 0.55 -3.85
N THR A 44 -11.13 -0.73 -4.09
CA THR A 44 -12.45 -1.28 -4.43
C THR A 44 -12.90 -2.13 -3.25
N PRO A 45 -13.96 -1.75 -2.51
CA PRO A 45 -14.54 -2.56 -1.45
C PRO A 45 -15.14 -3.87 -1.98
N GLU A 46 -15.18 -4.89 -1.12
CA GLU A 46 -15.94 -6.14 -1.32
C GLU A 46 -17.39 -6.01 -0.83
#